data_AF-A0A0B6Z0M5-F1
#
_entry.id   AF-A0A0B6Z0M5-F1
#
_cell.length_a   1.000
_cell.length_b   1.000
_cell.length_c   1.000
_cell.angle_alpha   90.00
_cell.angle_beta   90.00
_cell.angle_gamma   90.00
#
_symmetry.space_group_name_H-M   'P 1'
#
loop_
_entity.id
_entity.type
_entity.pdbx_description
1 polymer ?
#
loop_
_entity_poly.entity_id
_entity_poly.type
_entity_poly.pdbx_seq_one_letter_code
_entity_poly.pdbx_strand_id
1 'polypeptide(L)'
;VSATMSGVTTCLRFPGQLNADLRKLAVNMVPFPRLHFFMPGFAPLTSRGSQQYRALTVPELTQQMFDTKNMMAACDPRHGRYLTVAAI
;
A
#
# COMPACT_ATOMS: atom_id res chain seq x y z
N VAL A 1 -1.46 10.30 -5.93
CA VAL A 1 -2.68 10.21 -5.10
C VAL A 1 -3.76 9.34 -5.74
N SER A 2 -4.25 9.64 -6.96
CA SER A 2 -5.31 8.84 -7.60
C SER A 2 -4.97 7.36 -7.78
N ALA A 3 -3.72 7.03 -8.13
CA ALA A 3 -3.24 5.66 -8.24
C ALA A 3 -3.37 4.88 -6.91
N THR A 4 -3.01 5.53 -5.80
CA THR A 4 -3.12 4.96 -4.44
C THR A 4 -4.57 4.77 -4.03
N MET A 5 -5.44 5.76 -4.29
CA MET A 5 -6.88 5.65 -4.01
C MET A 5 -7.54 4.54 -4.84
N SER A 6 -7.14 4.41 -6.10
CA SER A 6 -7.55 3.28 -6.96
C SER A 6 -7.10 1.97 -6.34
N GLY A 7 -5.81 1.83 -5.96
CA GLY A 7 -5.27 0.61 -5.34
C GLY A 7 -6.03 0.16 -4.09
N VAL A 8 -6.28 1.07 -3.14
CA VAL A 8 -7.00 0.76 -1.88
C VAL A 8 -8.45 0.31 -2.15
N THR A 9 -9.07 0.78 -3.22
CA THR A 9 -10.45 0.41 -3.59
C THR A 9 -10.53 -0.74 -4.59
N THR A 10 -9.39 -1.28 -5.07
CA THR A 10 -9.38 -2.39 -6.04
C THR A 10 -10.11 -3.62 -5.47
N CYS A 11 -9.92 -3.92 -4.18
CA CYS A 11 -10.61 -5.01 -3.50
C CYS A 11 -12.15 -4.87 -3.46
N LEU A 12 -12.69 -3.66 -3.64
CA LEU A 12 -14.13 -3.39 -3.70
C LEU A 12 -14.67 -3.43 -5.13
N ARG A 13 -13.82 -3.09 -6.11
CA ARG A 13 -14.21 -2.94 -7.51
C ARG A 13 -14.08 -4.24 -8.29
N PHE A 14 -13.18 -5.13 -7.86
CA PHE A 14 -12.90 -6.38 -8.56
C PHE A 14 -12.95 -7.57 -7.59
N PRO A 15 -13.41 -8.75 -8.07
CA PRO A 15 -13.42 -9.96 -7.26
C PRO A 15 -11.98 -10.37 -6.92
N GLY A 16 -11.68 -10.53 -5.63
CA GLY A 16 -10.38 -10.97 -5.12
C GLY A 16 -10.54 -11.95 -3.96
N GLN A 17 -9.54 -12.80 -3.74
CA GLN A 17 -9.59 -13.81 -2.67
C GLN A 17 -9.25 -13.24 -1.28
N LEU A 18 -8.50 -12.13 -1.20
CA LEU A 18 -8.03 -11.51 0.04
C LEU A 18 -8.62 -10.10 0.19
N ASN A 19 -9.11 -9.75 1.39
CA ASN A 19 -9.64 -8.42 1.75
C ASN A 19 -10.73 -7.85 0.81
N ALA A 20 -11.59 -8.69 0.25
CA ALA A 20 -12.65 -8.34 -0.71
C ALA A 20 -13.72 -7.34 -0.20
N ASP A 21 -13.69 -6.99 1.09
CA ASP A 21 -14.64 -6.10 1.72
C ASP A 21 -13.94 -5.15 2.71
N LEU A 22 -14.44 -3.91 2.78
CA LEU A 22 -13.96 -2.88 3.71
C LEU A 22 -13.97 -3.36 5.17
N ARG A 23 -14.92 -4.23 5.52
CA ARG A 23 -15.04 -4.78 6.87
C ARG A 23 -13.87 -5.71 7.19
N LYS A 24 -13.50 -6.66 6.31
CA LYS A 24 -12.28 -7.47 6.50
C LYS A 24 -11.01 -6.62 6.49
N LEU A 25 -10.92 -5.62 5.61
CA LEU A 25 -9.76 -4.72 5.62
C LEU A 25 -9.65 -3.97 6.96
N ALA A 26 -10.75 -3.43 7.47
CA ALA A 26 -10.78 -2.75 8.77
C ALA A 26 -10.44 -3.70 9.93
N VAL A 27 -10.97 -4.93 9.93
CA VAL A 27 -10.67 -5.94 10.96
C VAL A 27 -9.18 -6.32 10.94
N ASN A 28 -8.59 -6.50 9.76
CA ASN A 28 -7.18 -6.90 9.64
C ASN A 28 -6.22 -5.74 9.92
N MET A 29 -6.62 -4.49 9.66
CA MET A 29 -5.74 -3.33 9.76
C MET A 29 -5.91 -2.52 11.05
N VAL A 30 -7.03 -2.63 11.76
CA VAL A 30 -7.33 -1.87 13.00
C VAL A 30 -7.29 -2.79 14.22
N PRO A 31 -6.11 -2.97 14.87
CA PRO A 31 -6.00 -3.79 16.07
C PRO A 31 -6.66 -3.14 17.30
N PHE A 32 -6.74 -1.80 17.32
CA PHE A 32 -7.37 -1.03 18.38
C PHE A 32 -8.25 0.08 17.79
N PRO A 33 -9.46 0.34 18.32
CA PRO A 33 -10.39 1.31 17.72
C PRO A 33 -9.84 2.73 17.55
N ARG A 34 -8.90 3.14 18.41
CA ARG A 34 -8.27 4.48 18.35
C ARG A 34 -7.06 4.53 17.40
N LEU A 35 -6.52 3.39 16.98
CA LEU A 35 -5.36 3.28 16.09
C LEU A 35 -5.81 2.86 14.68
N HIS A 36 -6.57 3.74 14.03
CA HIS A 36 -7.15 3.52 12.69
C HIS A 36 -6.57 4.45 11.61
N PHE A 37 -5.45 5.13 11.90
CA PHE A 37 -4.74 5.97 10.94
C PHE A 37 -3.76 5.11 10.14
N PHE A 38 -3.89 5.12 8.82
CA PHE A 38 -3.04 4.35 7.93
C PHE A 38 -2.03 5.24 7.21
N MET A 39 -0.86 4.68 6.93
CA MET A 39 0.15 5.30 6.07
C MET A 39 0.09 4.65 4.68
N PRO A 40 -0.54 5.28 3.68
CA PRO A 40 -0.60 4.74 2.34
C PRO A 40 0.75 4.91 1.63
N GLY A 41 1.15 3.88 0.88
CA GLY A 41 2.31 3.90 -0.01
C GLY A 41 1.93 3.39 -1.40
N PHE A 42 2.76 3.67 -2.40
CA PHE A 42 2.56 3.14 -3.74
C PHE A 42 3.90 2.71 -4.34
N ALA A 43 3.95 1.50 -4.86
CA ALA A 43 5.09 0.99 -5.63
C ALA A 43 4.57 0.37 -6.93
N PRO A 44 5.17 0.68 -8.09
CA PRO A 44 6.38 1.49 -8.27
C PRO A 44 6.09 2.98 -8.52
N LEU A 45 6.88 3.88 -7.91
CA LEU A 45 6.87 5.31 -8.26
C LEU A 45 7.84 5.58 -9.41
N THR A 46 7.35 5.36 -10.63
CA THR A 46 8.10 5.63 -11.87
C THR A 46 7.47 6.78 -12.64
N SER A 47 8.30 7.59 -13.30
CA SER A 47 7.81 8.60 -14.23
C SER A 47 7.15 7.93 -15.43
N ARG A 48 6.12 8.57 -16.00
CA ARG A 48 5.37 8.06 -17.17
C ARG A 48 6.29 7.68 -18.34
N GLY A 49 7.33 8.46 -18.60
CA GLY A 49 8.31 8.17 -19.66
C GLY A 49 9.28 7.02 -19.36
N SER A 50 9.47 6.70 -18.07
CA SER A 50 10.37 5.61 -17.64
C SER A 50 9.67 4.28 -17.41
N GLN A 51 8.33 4.25 -17.45
CA GLN A 51 7.56 3.03 -17.16
C GLN A 51 7.84 1.90 -18.16
N GLN A 52 7.92 2.21 -19.45
CA GLN A 52 8.15 1.20 -20.50
C GLN A 52 9.56 0.60 -20.48
N TYR A 53 10.53 1.31 -19.90
CA TYR A 53 11.94 0.89 -19.90
C TYR A 53 12.35 0.15 -18.63
N ARG A 54 11.45 0.00 -17.65
CA ARG A 54 11.75 -0.66 -16.39
C ARG A 54 11.03 -2.00 -16.31
N ALA A 55 11.79 -3.09 -16.38
CA ALA A 55 11.28 -4.40 -16.02
C ALA A 55 11.04 -4.41 -14.49
N LEU A 56 9.81 -4.67 -14.08
CA LEU A 56 9.42 -4.69 -12.68
C LEU A 56 9.26 -6.15 -12.24
N THR A 57 10.03 -6.55 -11.24
CA THR A 57 9.93 -7.89 -10.65
C THR A 57 9.17 -7.82 -9.32
N VAL A 58 8.48 -8.90 -8.94
CA VAL A 58 7.77 -8.98 -7.65
C VAL A 58 8.69 -8.71 -6.45
N PRO A 59 9.92 -9.25 -6.39
CA PRO A 59 10.87 -8.93 -5.32
C PRO A 59 11.25 -7.45 -5.24
N GLU A 60 11.40 -6.77 -6.38
CA GLU A 60 11.70 -5.34 -6.40
C GLU A 60 10.52 -4.50 -5.90
N LEU A 61 9.30 -4.84 -6.31
CA LEU A 61 8.09 -4.13 -5.86
C LEU A 61 7.88 -4.29 -4.35
N THR A 62 8.11 -5.50 -3.83
CA THR A 62 8.00 -5.76 -2.39
C THR A 62 9.07 -5.05 -1.58
N GLN A 63 10.30 -4.94 -2.07
CA GLN A 63 11.32 -4.09 -1.42
C GLN A 63 10.93 -2.61 -1.44
N GLN A 64 10.41 -2.13 -2.57
CA GLN A 64 9.96 -0.75 -2.72
C GLN A 64 8.80 -0.40 -1.78
N MET A 65 7.95 -1.35 -1.42
CA MET A 65 6.85 -1.13 -0.47
C MET A 65 7.34 -0.63 0.91
N PHE A 66 8.53 -1.05 1.34
CA PHE A 66 9.12 -0.64 2.62
C PHE A 66 10.06 0.55 2.51
N ASP A 67 10.25 1.12 1.31
CA ASP A 67 11.04 2.33 1.15
C ASP A 67 10.23 3.56 1.58
N THR A 68 10.82 4.32 2.50
CA THR A 68 10.32 5.61 3.00
C THR A 68 9.95 6.59 1.88
N LYS A 69 10.67 6.54 0.76
CA LYS A 69 10.44 7.42 -0.41
C LYS A 69 9.13 7.14 -1.13
N ASN A 70 8.59 5.93 -0.95
CA ASN A 70 7.37 5.49 -1.61
C ASN A 70 6.11 5.69 -0.75
N MET A 71 6.28 6.22 0.46
CA MET A 71 5.17 6.55 1.36
C MET A 71 4.58 7.91 1.01
N MET A 72 3.25 8.02 1.10
CA MET A 72 2.53 9.27 0.88
C MET A 72 2.32 10.09 2.17
N ALA A 73 2.77 9.56 3.30
CA ALA A 73 2.87 10.29 4.56
C ALA A 73 4.34 10.64 4.82
N ALA A 74 4.62 11.88 5.18
CA ALA A 74 5.96 12.37 5.49
C ALA A 74 6.42 11.92 6.89
N CYS A 75 6.45 10.61 7.11
CA CYS A 75 6.95 9.98 8.34
C CYS A 75 7.92 8.86 7.97
N ASP A 76 8.99 8.71 8.75
CA ASP A 76 9.92 7.59 8.55
C ASP A 76 9.40 6.34 9.27
N PRO A 77 9.00 5.27 8.55
CA PRO A 77 8.53 4.02 9.13
C PRO A 77 9.59 3.30 9.97
N ARG A 78 10.88 3.60 9.79
CA ARG A 78 11.98 2.98 10.54
C ARG A 78 12.04 3.45 11.99
N HIS A 79 11.47 4.62 12.28
CA HIS A 79 11.35 5.13 13.65
C HIS A 79 10.16 4.49 14.42
N GLY A 80 9.38 3.63 13.77
CA GLY A 80 8.23 2.95 14.36
C GLY A 80 8.27 1.44 14.17
N ARG A 81 7.13 0.80 14.45
CA ARG A 81 6.89 -0.63 14.16
C ARG A 81 5.58 -0.76 13.40
N TYR A 82 5.55 -1.65 12.41
CA TYR A 82 4.32 -1.99 11.71
C TYR A 82 3.47 -2.89 12.61
N LEU A 83 2.25 -2.46 12.91
CA LEU A 83 1.25 -3.27 13.62
C LEU A 83 0.51 -4.20 12.65
N THR A 84 0.13 -3.64 11.50
CA THR A 84 -0.62 -4.31 10.44
C THR A 84 -0.15 -3.76 9.10
N VAL A 85 -0.08 -4.61 8.08
CA VAL A 85 0.32 -4.23 6.71
C VAL A 85 -0.57 -4.98 5.73
N ALA A 86 -1.10 -4.26 4.74
CA ALA A 86 -1.81 -4.86 3.61
C ALA A 86 -1.14 -4.38 2.31
N ALA A 87 -0.73 -5.35 1.48
CA ALA A 87 -0.32 -5.11 0.11
C ALA A 87 -1.47 -5.54 -0.81
N ILE A 88 -1.88 -4.64 -1.72
CA ILE A 88 -2.98 -4.84 -2.69
C ILE A 88 -2.42 -4.65 -4.09
#